data_AF-A0A941WH01-F1
#
_entry.id   AF-A0A941WH01-F1
#
_cell.length_a   1.000
_cell.length_b   1.000
_cell.length_c   1.000
_cell.angle_alpha   90.00
_cell.angle_beta   90.00
_cell.angle_gamma   90.00
#
_symmetry.space_group_name_H-M   'P 1'
#
loop_
_entity.id
_entity.type
_entity.pdbx_description
1 polymer ?
#
loop_
_entity_poly.entity_id
_entity_poly.type
_entity_poly.pdbx_seq_one_letter_code
_entity_poly.pdbx_strand_id
1 'polypeptide(L)'
;AFIGMNDAHDMTLASNKMYTLAVVLIIYWLATFISLKGLSWVGKVAKVGGIVGTILPAALLIILGIVYLSMGGHSNMDFHGDFFPDFSKFDNLVLASSIFLFYAGMEMGGIHVKDVENPSKNYPKAVFIGALITVLIFVLGTFSLGVIIPQKDINLTQSLLVGFDNYFKFIHASWLSPIIAVALAFGVLAGVLTWVAGPSKGIFTVGKAGYLPPFFQKTNKIGVQKNILLVQGCAVTLLSLLFVVMPSVQSFYQILSQLTVILYLVMYLLMFSGAIALRYRMKKANRPFRIGKHGNGLMWFIGGLGFCGSLLAFILSFIPPSQISVGSNTVWFAVLIIGAIVVVAAPFIIYASKKASWVDPNAQFEPFHWEEAKVQAPVAGATATTQTANTNSTNTTTNTTKSNNTQA
;
A
#
# COMPACT_ATOMS: atom_id res chain seq x y z
N ALA A 1 8.03 22.41 8.14
CA ALA A 1 8.16 21.71 9.44
C ALA A 1 8.29 22.80 10.49
N PHE A 2 7.69 22.61 11.67
CA PHE A 2 7.74 23.54 12.82
C PHE A 2 9.16 23.52 13.42
N ILE A 3 10.10 24.10 12.68
CA ILE A 3 11.54 24.13 13.01
C ILE A 3 11.95 25.59 13.31
N GLY A 4 11.13 26.56 12.92
CA GLY A 4 11.32 27.96 13.26
C GLY A 4 10.91 28.26 14.69
N MET A 5 11.39 29.39 15.23
CA MET A 5 10.97 29.92 16.53
C MET A 5 9.55 30.52 16.52
N ASN A 6 8.86 30.51 15.37
CA ASN A 6 7.54 31.09 15.19
C ASN A 6 6.58 30.11 14.50
N ASP A 7 5.79 29.41 15.32
CA ASP A 7 4.79 28.43 14.91
C ASP A 7 3.81 28.97 13.85
N ALA A 8 3.41 30.25 13.95
CA ALA A 8 2.46 30.86 13.03
C ALA A 8 3.04 31.06 11.63
N HIS A 9 4.34 31.37 11.53
CA HIS A 9 5.02 31.46 10.24
C HIS A 9 5.11 30.08 9.57
N ASP A 10 5.47 29.05 10.34
CA ASP A 10 5.60 27.68 9.83
C ASP A 10 4.25 27.11 9.39
N MET A 11 3.16 27.41 10.10
CA MET A 11 1.79 27.10 9.69
C MET A 11 1.38 27.81 8.39
N THR A 12 1.75 29.08 8.25
CA THR A 12 1.44 29.87 7.05
C THR A 12 2.16 29.29 5.82
N LEU A 13 3.42 28.90 5.97
CA LEU A 13 4.20 28.26 4.92
C LEU A 13 3.63 26.88 4.54
N ALA A 14 3.28 26.06 5.54
CA ALA A 14 2.67 24.74 5.34
C ALA A 14 1.28 24.81 4.68
N SER A 15 0.58 25.93 4.82
CA SER A 15 -0.73 26.17 4.21
C SER A 15 -0.62 26.78 2.81
N ASN A 16 0.57 27.25 2.42
CA ASN A 16 0.81 27.83 1.10
C ASN A 16 0.93 26.72 0.04
N LYS A 17 -0.04 26.70 -0.89
CA LYS A 17 -0.13 25.70 -1.97
C LYS A 17 1.08 25.69 -2.90
N MET A 18 1.65 26.86 -3.23
CA MET A 18 2.76 26.95 -4.20
C MET A 18 4.07 26.50 -3.55
N TYR A 19 4.29 26.91 -2.29
CA TYR A 19 5.41 26.41 -1.49
C TYR A 19 5.33 24.89 -1.32
N THR A 20 4.17 24.38 -0.91
CA THR A 20 3.94 22.94 -0.71
C THR A 20 4.15 22.16 -2.01
N LEU A 21 3.62 22.65 -3.13
CA LEU A 21 3.83 22.06 -4.46
C LEU A 21 5.33 21.97 -4.79
N ALA A 22 6.08 23.05 -4.63
CA ALA A 22 7.52 23.06 -4.91
C ALA A 22 8.26 22.04 -4.05
N VAL A 23 7.97 22.01 -2.74
CA VAL A 23 8.59 21.05 -1.81
C VAL A 23 8.25 19.61 -2.16
N VAL A 24 6.99 19.30 -2.45
CA VAL A 24 6.55 17.95 -2.86
C VAL A 24 7.28 17.50 -4.12
N LEU A 25 7.35 18.36 -5.15
CA LEU A 25 8.05 18.03 -6.40
C LEU A 25 9.55 17.82 -6.17
N ILE A 26 10.21 18.70 -5.41
CA ILE A 26 11.64 18.57 -5.10
C ILE A 26 11.89 17.24 -4.38
N ILE A 27 11.14 16.94 -3.31
CA ILE A 27 11.31 15.71 -2.53
C ILE A 27 11.06 14.48 -3.40
N TYR A 28 10.00 14.48 -4.21
CA TYR A 28 9.65 13.31 -5.03
C TYR A 28 10.68 13.06 -6.14
N TRP A 29 11.17 14.10 -6.81
CA TRP A 29 12.22 13.97 -7.81
C TRP A 29 13.56 13.57 -7.20
N LEU A 30 13.92 14.12 -6.03
CA LEU A 30 15.08 13.65 -5.27
C LEU A 30 14.96 12.17 -4.94
N ALA A 31 13.82 11.71 -4.43
CA ALA A 31 13.58 10.30 -4.15
C ALA A 31 13.67 9.42 -5.40
N THR A 32 13.17 9.93 -6.54
CA THR A 32 13.28 9.26 -7.85
C THR A 32 14.73 9.14 -8.30
N PHE A 33 15.53 10.21 -8.21
CA PHE A 33 16.95 10.19 -8.57
C PHE A 33 17.79 9.34 -7.63
N ILE A 34 17.49 9.32 -6.33
CA ILE A 34 18.11 8.41 -5.37
C ILE A 34 17.78 6.96 -5.74
N SER A 35 16.51 6.66 -6.03
CA SER A 35 16.09 5.31 -6.43
C SER A 35 16.77 4.83 -7.71
N LEU A 36 17.05 5.74 -8.65
CA LEU A 36 17.82 5.44 -9.87
C LEU A 36 19.29 5.06 -9.60
N LYS A 37 19.88 5.43 -8.46
CA LYS A 37 21.26 5.10 -8.09
C LYS A 37 21.43 3.75 -7.39
N GLY A 38 20.34 3.07 -7.03
CA GLY A 38 20.39 1.71 -6.49
C GLY A 38 19.41 1.47 -5.34
N LEU A 39 18.89 0.25 -5.26
CA LEU A 39 17.80 -0.13 -4.35
C LEU A 39 18.28 -0.75 -3.02
N SER A 40 19.54 -1.14 -2.93
CA SER A 40 20.07 -1.86 -1.75
C SER A 40 20.18 -0.99 -0.50
N TRP A 41 20.48 0.30 -0.65
CA TRP A 41 20.52 1.24 0.47
C TRP A 41 19.12 1.70 0.92
N VAL A 42 18.16 1.76 0.00
CA VAL A 42 16.77 2.16 0.29
C VAL A 42 16.16 1.31 1.40
N GLY A 43 16.38 -0.01 1.39
CA GLY A 43 15.87 -0.90 2.43
C GLY A 43 16.44 -0.62 3.83
N LYS A 44 17.71 -0.21 3.93
CA LYS A 44 18.34 0.15 5.21
C LYS A 44 17.74 1.46 5.75
N VAL A 45 17.60 2.47 4.89
CA VAL A 45 16.98 3.74 5.23
C VAL A 45 15.52 3.55 5.64
N ALA A 46 14.78 2.71 4.90
CA ALA A 46 13.40 2.38 5.20
C ALA A 46 13.24 1.78 6.61
N LYS A 47 14.13 0.84 6.98
CA LYS A 47 14.10 0.22 8.31
C LYS A 47 14.31 1.24 9.43
N VAL A 48 15.35 2.07 9.32
CA VAL A 48 15.66 3.07 10.35
C VAL A 48 14.59 4.16 10.37
N GLY A 49 14.18 4.66 9.20
CA GLY A 49 13.16 5.70 9.07
C GLY A 49 11.78 5.26 9.54
N GLY A 50 11.39 4.01 9.29
CA GLY A 50 10.12 3.47 9.81
C GLY A 50 10.12 3.37 11.34
N ILE A 51 11.25 3.00 11.95
CA ILE A 51 11.35 2.94 13.42
C ILE A 51 11.33 4.36 14.00
N VAL A 52 12.25 5.22 13.56
CA VAL A 52 12.48 6.56 14.14
C VAL A 52 11.35 7.54 13.82
N GLY A 53 10.78 7.47 12.62
CA GLY A 53 9.80 8.44 12.14
C GLY A 53 8.37 7.93 12.08
N THR A 54 8.09 6.68 12.46
CA THR A 54 6.72 6.15 12.51
C THR A 54 6.43 5.42 13.81
N ILE A 55 7.13 4.32 14.11
CA ILE A 55 6.82 3.48 15.28
C ILE A 55 7.06 4.24 16.59
N LEU A 56 8.24 4.85 16.76
CA LEU A 56 8.57 5.60 17.97
C LEU A 56 7.66 6.81 18.18
N PRO A 57 7.40 7.67 17.17
CA PRO A 57 6.43 8.76 17.30
C PRO A 57 5.03 8.25 17.64
N ALA A 58 4.53 7.20 17.00
CA ALA A 58 3.21 6.66 17.31
C ALA A 58 3.10 6.19 18.78
N ALA A 59 4.10 5.45 19.26
CA ALA A 59 4.15 5.03 20.67
C ALA A 59 4.24 6.23 21.62
N LEU A 60 5.09 7.21 21.31
CA LEU A 60 5.25 8.42 22.10
C LEU A 60 3.96 9.23 22.18
N LEU A 61 3.25 9.39 21.06
CA LEU A 61 1.98 10.10 21.00
C LEU A 61 0.93 9.47 21.91
N ILE A 62 0.83 8.15 21.89
CA ILE A 62 -0.10 7.40 22.75
C ILE A 62 0.26 7.59 24.23
N ILE A 63 1.54 7.49 24.57
CA ILE A 63 2.02 7.71 25.94
C ILE A 63 1.70 9.14 26.40
N LEU A 64 1.96 10.15 25.56
CA LEU A 64 1.67 11.55 25.89
C LEU A 64 0.17 11.78 26.11
N GLY A 65 -0.70 11.15 25.31
CA GLY A 65 -2.15 11.21 25.51
C GLY A 65 -2.59 10.62 26.85
N ILE A 66 -2.04 9.48 27.24
CA ILE A 66 -2.31 8.84 28.53
C ILE A 66 -1.82 9.74 29.68
N VAL A 67 -0.60 10.27 29.58
CA VAL A 67 0.00 11.14 30.59
C VAL A 67 -0.80 12.42 30.75
N TYR A 68 -1.20 13.07 29.65
CA TYR A 68 -2.01 14.28 29.68
C TYR A 68 -3.32 14.11 30.46
N LEU A 69 -4.08 13.05 30.16
CA LEU A 69 -5.32 12.76 30.90
C LEU A 69 -5.04 12.42 32.36
N SER A 70 -3.99 11.65 32.63
CA SER A 70 -3.61 11.24 34.00
C SER A 70 -3.16 12.42 34.86
N MET A 71 -2.61 13.48 34.26
CA MET A 71 -2.18 14.71 34.93
C MET A 71 -3.31 15.76 35.08
N GLY A 72 -4.55 15.41 34.74
CA GLY A 72 -5.70 16.32 34.83
C GLY A 72 -5.89 17.25 33.63
N GLY A 73 -5.27 16.93 32.49
CA GLY A 73 -5.51 17.65 31.23
C GLY A 73 -6.96 17.54 30.77
N HIS A 74 -7.53 18.66 30.33
CA HIS A 74 -8.92 18.69 29.86
C HIS A 74 -9.03 18.11 28.44
N SER A 75 -9.82 17.06 28.27
CA SER A 75 -10.07 16.48 26.95
C SER A 75 -10.93 17.39 26.07
N ASN A 76 -10.53 17.57 24.82
CA ASN A 76 -11.36 18.21 23.80
C ASN A 76 -12.40 17.27 23.19
N MET A 77 -12.26 15.95 23.40
CA MET A 77 -13.29 14.99 23.01
C MET A 77 -14.39 14.91 24.05
N ASP A 78 -15.61 14.83 23.55
CA ASP A 78 -16.76 14.43 24.33
C ASP A 78 -16.80 12.90 24.47
N PHE A 79 -16.47 12.41 25.66
CA PHE A 79 -16.54 10.97 25.99
C PHE A 79 -17.97 10.48 26.26
N HIS A 80 -18.95 11.38 26.32
CA HIS A 80 -20.37 11.05 26.47
C HIS A 80 -21.10 10.99 25.12
N GLY A 81 -20.39 11.18 24.01
CA GLY A 81 -20.96 11.07 22.67
C GLY A 81 -21.44 9.65 22.32
N ASP A 82 -22.29 9.58 21.29
CA ASP A 82 -22.84 8.31 20.81
C ASP A 82 -21.75 7.40 20.23
N PHE A 83 -21.81 6.10 20.56
CA PHE A 83 -20.91 5.08 20.01
C PHE A 83 -21.14 4.84 18.51
N PHE A 84 -22.38 4.99 18.06
CA PHE A 84 -22.73 4.85 16.65
C PHE A 84 -22.74 6.22 15.96
N PRO A 85 -22.22 6.32 14.73
CA PRO A 85 -22.27 7.57 13.98
C PRO A 85 -23.71 7.94 13.64
N ASP A 86 -23.96 9.25 13.53
CA ASP A 86 -25.23 9.76 13.01
C ASP A 86 -25.38 9.41 11.53
N PHE A 87 -26.16 8.35 11.25
CA PHE A 87 -26.44 7.87 9.90
C PHE A 87 -27.27 8.83 9.05
N SER A 88 -27.82 9.90 9.63
CA SER A 88 -28.51 10.96 8.89
C SER A 88 -27.53 11.86 8.13
N LYS A 89 -26.26 11.92 8.57
CA LYS A 89 -25.20 12.75 7.98
C LYS A 89 -24.29 11.91 7.09
N PHE A 90 -24.82 11.48 5.95
CA PHE A 90 -24.09 10.62 4.99
C PHE A 90 -22.73 11.17 4.55
N ASP A 91 -22.56 12.49 4.50
CA ASP A 91 -21.28 13.13 4.14
C ASP A 91 -20.15 12.84 5.14
N ASN A 92 -20.47 12.55 6.41
CA ASN A 92 -19.48 12.13 7.40
C ASN A 92 -19.04 10.67 7.18
N LEU A 93 -19.90 9.84 6.60
CA LEU A 93 -19.59 8.44 6.32
C LEU A 93 -18.53 8.29 5.22
N VAL A 94 -18.37 9.31 4.38
CA VAL A 94 -17.27 9.41 3.40
C VAL A 94 -15.91 9.33 4.07
N LEU A 95 -15.73 9.98 5.22
CA LEU A 95 -14.44 9.95 5.92
C LEU A 95 -14.09 8.52 6.36
N ALA A 96 -15.09 7.68 6.61
CA ALA A 96 -14.88 6.25 6.88
C ALA A 96 -14.36 5.49 5.64
N SER A 97 -14.68 5.92 4.42
CA SER A 97 -14.10 5.32 3.20
C SER A 97 -12.60 5.57 3.10
N SER A 98 -12.11 6.73 3.56
CA SER A 98 -10.67 7.03 3.59
C SER A 98 -9.90 6.11 4.56
N ILE A 99 -10.57 5.58 5.60
CA ILE A 99 -9.97 4.61 6.53
C ILE A 99 -9.57 3.32 5.80
N PHE A 100 -10.25 2.92 4.72
CA PHE A 100 -9.86 1.73 3.96
C PHE A 100 -8.43 1.84 3.43
N LEU A 101 -7.99 3.02 3.02
CA LEU A 101 -6.63 3.24 2.54
C LEU A 101 -5.59 2.94 3.63
N PHE A 102 -5.92 3.16 4.90
CA PHE A 102 -5.00 2.91 6.00
C PHE A 102 -4.72 1.42 6.25
N TYR A 103 -5.60 0.55 5.74
CA TYR A 103 -5.42 -0.90 5.75
C TYR A 103 -4.90 -1.47 4.43
N ALA A 104 -4.76 -0.62 3.39
CA ALA A 104 -4.21 -1.04 2.12
C ALA A 104 -2.71 -1.39 2.26
N GLY A 105 -2.26 -2.42 1.53
CA GLY A 105 -0.88 -2.88 1.54
C GLY A 105 -0.65 -4.17 2.33
N MET A 106 -1.62 -4.67 3.10
CA MET A 106 -1.51 -5.99 3.76
C MET A 106 -1.29 -7.14 2.74
N GLU A 107 -1.81 -6.99 1.52
CA GLU A 107 -1.63 -7.88 0.38
C GLU A 107 -0.16 -7.99 -0.08
N MET A 108 0.67 -6.95 0.17
CA MET A 108 2.09 -6.96 -0.19
C MET A 108 2.91 -7.94 0.66
N GLY A 109 2.41 -8.35 1.83
CA GLY A 109 3.02 -9.47 2.57
C GLY A 109 2.87 -10.80 1.83
N GLY A 110 1.82 -10.95 1.01
CA GLY A 110 1.49 -12.18 0.30
C GLY A 110 2.54 -12.62 -0.72
N ILE A 111 3.28 -11.68 -1.32
CA ILE A 111 4.35 -12.02 -2.29
C ILE A 111 5.55 -12.72 -1.63
N HIS A 112 5.79 -12.46 -0.34
CA HIS A 112 6.88 -13.07 0.43
C HIS A 112 6.42 -14.31 1.21
N VAL A 113 5.19 -14.79 1.00
CA VAL A 113 4.64 -15.91 1.78
C VAL A 113 5.45 -17.20 1.62
N LYS A 114 6.12 -17.37 0.46
CA LYS A 114 6.98 -18.52 0.19
C LYS A 114 8.28 -18.51 1.02
N ASP A 115 8.70 -17.34 1.49
CA ASP A 115 9.92 -17.15 2.29
C ASP A 115 9.65 -17.24 3.80
N VAL A 116 8.38 -17.44 4.20
CA VAL A 116 7.96 -17.56 5.61
C VAL A 116 8.19 -18.99 6.10
N GLU A 117 8.78 -19.17 7.27
CA GLU A 117 8.83 -20.47 7.92
C GLU A 117 7.41 -20.97 8.25
N ASN A 118 7.06 -22.18 7.81
CA ASN A 118 5.72 -22.76 7.97
C ASN A 118 4.59 -21.81 7.50
N PRO A 119 4.52 -21.46 6.20
CA PRO A 119 3.60 -20.43 5.68
C PRO A 119 2.14 -20.68 6.07
N SER A 120 1.68 -21.94 6.04
CA SER A 120 0.31 -22.33 6.36
C SER A 120 -0.18 -21.91 7.75
N LYS A 121 0.74 -21.75 8.72
CA LYS A 121 0.41 -21.41 10.10
C LYS A 121 0.87 -20.01 10.47
N ASN A 122 2.11 -19.68 10.12
CA ASN A 122 2.74 -18.45 10.58
C ASN A 122 2.26 -17.23 9.80
N TYR A 123 1.98 -17.36 8.50
CA TYR A 123 1.48 -16.24 7.72
C TYR A 123 0.07 -15.79 8.17
N PRO A 124 -0.94 -16.68 8.32
CA PRO A 124 -2.23 -16.27 8.87
C PRO A 124 -2.12 -15.65 10.27
N LYS A 125 -1.31 -16.23 11.16
CA LYS A 125 -1.07 -15.65 12.51
C LYS A 125 -0.50 -14.24 12.42
N ALA A 126 0.52 -14.03 11.57
CA ALA A 126 1.13 -12.74 11.36
C ALA A 126 0.13 -11.71 10.82
N VAL A 127 -0.74 -12.10 9.88
CA VAL A 127 -1.80 -11.23 9.34
C VAL A 127 -2.80 -10.82 10.44
N PHE A 128 -3.29 -11.76 11.25
CA PHE A 128 -4.24 -11.43 12.33
C PHE A 128 -3.63 -10.59 13.43
N ILE A 129 -2.40 -10.91 13.86
CA ILE A 129 -1.68 -10.12 14.87
C ILE A 129 -1.38 -8.72 14.32
N GLY A 130 -0.91 -8.63 13.08
CA GLY A 130 -0.65 -7.37 12.39
C GLY A 130 -1.91 -6.51 12.32
N ALA A 131 -3.03 -7.07 11.85
CA ALA A 131 -4.30 -6.36 11.78
C ALA A 131 -4.76 -5.84 13.15
N LEU A 132 -4.66 -6.64 14.21
CA LEU A 132 -5.03 -6.23 15.57
C LEU A 132 -4.13 -5.09 16.08
N ILE A 133 -2.81 -5.21 15.91
CA ILE A 133 -1.86 -4.16 16.31
C ILE A 133 -2.15 -2.87 15.54
N THR A 134 -2.41 -2.95 14.24
CA THR A 134 -2.77 -1.79 13.41
C THR A 134 -4.03 -1.10 13.92
N VAL A 135 -5.09 -1.86 14.21
CA VAL A 135 -6.33 -1.30 14.79
C VAL A 135 -6.04 -0.59 16.10
N LEU A 136 -5.28 -1.22 17.01
CA LEU A 136 -4.97 -0.62 18.31
C LEU A 136 -4.16 0.67 18.16
N ILE A 137 -3.13 0.68 17.33
CA ILE A 137 -2.30 1.88 17.11
C ILE A 137 -3.12 3.01 16.47
N PHE A 138 -3.94 2.71 15.46
CA PHE A 138 -4.77 3.73 14.82
C PHE A 138 -5.81 4.28 15.77
N VAL A 139 -6.54 3.43 16.49
CA VAL A 139 -7.53 3.87 17.47
C VAL A 139 -6.85 4.73 18.54
N LEU A 140 -5.83 4.21 19.23
CA LEU A 140 -5.16 4.93 20.31
C LEU A 140 -4.49 6.22 19.83
N GLY A 141 -3.89 6.22 18.64
CA GLY A 141 -3.30 7.41 18.02
C GLY A 141 -4.34 8.47 17.68
N THR A 142 -5.47 8.08 17.09
CA THR A 142 -6.59 8.97 16.78
C THR A 142 -7.19 9.57 18.06
N PHE A 143 -7.43 8.75 19.09
CA PHE A 143 -7.88 9.24 20.40
C PHE A 143 -6.87 10.24 20.98
N SER A 144 -5.57 9.93 20.91
CA SER A 144 -4.52 10.83 21.42
C SER A 144 -4.52 12.17 20.70
N LEU A 145 -4.80 12.24 19.39
CA LEU A 145 -4.95 13.54 18.72
C LEU A 145 -6.26 14.25 19.11
N GLY A 146 -7.37 13.52 19.19
CA GLY A 146 -8.66 14.10 19.56
C GLY A 146 -8.71 14.67 20.97
N VAL A 147 -8.02 14.06 21.94
CA VAL A 147 -7.95 14.56 23.33
C VAL A 147 -7.37 15.98 23.37
N ILE A 148 -6.31 16.25 22.60
CA ILE A 148 -5.50 17.48 22.76
C ILE A 148 -5.83 18.57 21.74
N ILE A 149 -6.46 18.22 20.61
CA ILE A 149 -6.77 19.17 19.53
C ILE A 149 -8.28 19.41 19.48
N PRO A 150 -8.74 20.68 19.59
CA PRO A 150 -10.16 21.01 19.37
C PRO A 150 -10.64 20.57 17.98
N GLN A 151 -11.87 20.06 17.88
CA GLN A 151 -12.42 19.52 16.62
C GLN A 151 -12.28 20.47 15.42
N LYS A 152 -12.50 21.78 15.65
CA LYS A 152 -12.40 22.83 14.61
C LYS A 152 -10.97 23.04 14.07
N ASP A 153 -9.96 22.65 14.84
CA ASP A 153 -8.55 22.85 14.52
C ASP A 153 -7.90 21.58 13.95
N ILE A 154 -8.68 20.49 13.80
CA ILE A 154 -8.21 19.24 13.18
C ILE A 154 -7.99 19.47 11.68
N ASN A 155 -6.73 19.33 11.28
CA ASN A 155 -6.29 19.40 9.89
C ASN A 155 -5.60 18.09 9.47
N LEU A 156 -5.95 17.56 8.28
CA LEU A 156 -5.45 16.26 7.82
C LEU A 156 -3.91 16.18 7.65
N THR A 157 -3.24 17.30 7.40
CA THR A 157 -1.79 17.30 7.14
C THR A 157 -0.96 17.83 8.31
N GLN A 158 -1.56 18.62 9.21
CA GLN A 158 -0.84 19.30 10.28
C GLN A 158 -1.11 18.73 11.68
N SER A 159 -2.25 18.06 11.91
CA SER A 159 -2.69 17.65 13.25
C SER A 159 -1.67 16.82 14.02
N LEU A 160 -0.93 15.95 13.35
CA LEU A 160 0.06 15.10 14.03
C LEU A 160 1.13 15.94 14.73
N LEU A 161 1.67 16.95 14.06
CA LEU A 161 2.73 17.79 14.60
C LEU A 161 2.19 18.80 15.62
N VAL A 162 1.01 19.37 15.36
CA VAL A 162 0.29 20.23 16.32
C VAL A 162 -0.02 19.47 17.61
N GLY A 163 -0.42 18.19 17.51
CA GLY A 163 -0.70 17.35 18.66
C GLY A 163 0.53 17.15 19.56
N PHE A 164 1.68 16.81 18.96
CA PHE A 164 2.94 16.72 19.72
C PHE A 164 3.31 18.05 20.37
N ASP A 165 3.21 19.15 19.64
CA ASP A 165 3.56 20.46 20.16
C ASP A 165 2.68 20.88 21.35
N ASN A 166 1.37 20.64 21.26
CA ASN A 166 0.45 20.89 22.37
C ASN A 166 0.77 20.01 23.60
N TYR A 167 1.08 18.72 23.39
CA TYR A 167 1.50 17.85 24.48
C TYR A 167 2.81 18.32 25.13
N PHE A 168 3.80 18.71 24.32
CA PHE A 168 5.07 19.22 24.83
C PHE A 168 4.93 20.55 25.55
N LYS A 169 4.04 21.44 25.08
CA LYS A 169 3.68 22.68 25.79
C LYS A 169 3.07 22.38 27.15
N PHE A 170 2.17 21.39 27.25
CA PHE A 170 1.57 20.99 28.52
C PHE A 170 2.60 20.48 29.54
N ILE A 171 3.55 19.65 29.12
CA ILE A 171 4.62 19.13 30.00
C ILE A 171 5.84 20.07 30.12
N HIS A 172 5.74 21.30 29.62
CA HIS A 172 6.83 22.30 29.64
C HIS A 172 8.13 21.86 28.93
N ALA A 173 8.00 21.04 27.88
CA ALA A 173 9.11 20.48 27.11
C ALA A 173 9.05 20.85 25.61
N SER A 174 8.57 22.04 25.25
CA SER A 174 8.38 22.48 23.85
C SER A 174 9.65 22.45 22.98
N TRP A 175 10.84 22.39 23.58
CA TRP A 175 12.10 22.19 22.86
C TRP A 175 12.18 20.82 22.14
N LEU A 176 11.31 19.86 22.49
CA LEU A 176 11.18 18.57 21.82
C LEU A 176 10.40 18.67 20.48
N SER A 177 9.61 19.73 20.26
CA SER A 177 8.77 19.88 19.06
C SER A 177 9.59 19.85 17.74
N PRO A 178 10.73 20.57 17.62
CA PRO A 178 11.56 20.49 16.42
C PRO A 178 12.22 19.11 16.24
N ILE A 179 12.57 18.44 17.33
CA ILE A 179 13.22 17.11 17.29
C ILE A 179 12.23 16.08 16.72
N ILE A 180 11.00 16.07 17.22
CA ILE A 180 9.97 15.17 16.69
C ILE A 180 9.61 15.53 15.25
N ALA A 181 9.58 16.82 14.89
CA ALA A 181 9.33 17.26 13.52
C ALA A 181 10.37 16.69 12.54
N VAL A 182 11.66 16.71 12.92
CA VAL A 182 12.76 16.13 12.13
C VAL A 182 12.62 14.61 12.03
N ALA A 183 12.30 13.94 13.13
CA ALA A 183 12.09 12.49 13.14
C ALA A 183 10.93 12.08 12.21
N LEU A 184 9.79 12.78 12.28
CA LEU A 184 8.65 12.57 11.39
C LEU A 184 9.01 12.85 9.93
N ALA A 185 9.71 13.94 9.65
CA ALA A 185 10.16 14.27 8.30
C ALA A 185 11.08 13.16 7.73
N PHE A 186 12.01 12.65 8.54
CA PHE A 186 12.87 11.53 8.16
C PHE A 186 12.07 10.26 7.88
N GLY A 187 11.07 9.95 8.71
CA GLY A 187 10.15 8.82 8.49
C GLY A 187 9.40 8.92 7.16
N VAL A 188 8.83 10.09 6.88
CA VAL A 188 8.12 10.35 5.62
C VAL A 188 9.05 10.21 4.42
N LEU A 189 10.26 10.77 4.48
CA LEU A 189 11.26 10.65 3.40
C LEU A 189 11.68 9.19 3.14
N ALA A 190 11.91 8.42 4.21
CA ALA A 190 12.21 6.99 4.11
C ALA A 190 11.03 6.19 3.52
N GLY A 191 9.81 6.55 3.90
CA GLY A 191 8.58 6.01 3.32
C GLY A 191 8.50 6.29 1.82
N VAL A 192 8.64 7.55 1.40
CA VAL A 192 8.60 7.94 -0.02
C VAL A 192 9.63 7.16 -0.84
N LEU A 193 10.87 7.04 -0.36
CA LEU A 193 11.91 6.24 -1.03
C LEU A 193 11.48 4.79 -1.25
N THR A 194 10.86 4.17 -0.24
CA THR A 194 10.38 2.79 -0.31
C THR A 194 9.24 2.64 -1.33
N TRP A 195 8.32 3.59 -1.35
CA TRP A 195 7.15 3.59 -2.24
C TRP A 195 7.49 3.94 -3.70
N VAL A 196 8.52 4.73 -3.96
CA VAL A 196 8.98 5.02 -5.33
C VAL A 196 9.64 3.77 -5.93
N ALA A 197 10.41 3.04 -5.12
CA ALA A 197 11.20 1.88 -5.55
C ALA A 197 10.43 0.55 -5.60
N GLY A 198 9.57 0.28 -4.61
CA GLY A 198 8.96 -1.03 -4.39
C GLY A 198 7.98 -1.44 -5.51
N PRO A 199 6.85 -0.73 -5.68
CA PRO A 199 5.85 -0.99 -6.71
C PRO A 199 6.44 -1.05 -8.12
N SER A 200 7.39 -0.16 -8.43
CA SER A 200 8.02 -0.13 -9.75
C SER A 200 8.80 -1.41 -10.07
N LYS A 201 9.37 -2.09 -9.07
CA LYS A 201 10.04 -3.40 -9.27
C LYS A 201 9.03 -4.53 -9.53
N GLY A 202 7.87 -4.49 -8.86
CA GLY A 202 6.76 -5.40 -9.14
C GLY A 202 6.24 -5.27 -10.57
N ILE A 203 5.97 -4.03 -10.98
CA ILE A 203 5.55 -3.68 -12.35
C ILE A 203 6.61 -4.11 -13.37
N PHE A 204 7.90 -3.89 -13.08
CA PHE A 204 9.00 -4.31 -13.94
C PHE A 204 9.02 -5.83 -14.19
N THR A 205 8.82 -6.63 -13.13
CA THR A 205 8.82 -8.10 -13.20
C THR A 205 7.67 -8.61 -14.07
N VAL A 206 6.47 -8.05 -13.88
CA VAL A 206 5.29 -8.34 -14.74
C VAL A 206 5.52 -7.86 -16.18
N GLY A 207 6.21 -6.73 -16.35
CA GLY A 207 6.58 -6.20 -17.66
C GLY A 207 7.47 -7.15 -18.45
N LYS A 208 8.49 -7.74 -17.82
CA LYS A 208 9.41 -8.71 -18.43
C LYS A 208 8.71 -9.99 -18.90
N ALA A 209 7.58 -10.35 -18.27
CA ALA A 209 6.70 -11.41 -18.73
C ALA A 209 5.82 -11.03 -19.94
N GLY A 210 6.07 -9.88 -20.57
CA GLY A 210 5.39 -9.39 -21.77
C GLY A 210 4.06 -8.72 -21.51
N TYR A 211 3.73 -8.36 -20.27
CA TYR A 211 2.49 -7.62 -19.95
C TYR A 211 2.63 -6.10 -20.07
N LEU A 212 3.83 -5.60 -20.35
CA LEU A 212 4.07 -4.18 -20.64
C LEU A 212 4.91 -4.02 -21.90
N PRO A 213 4.77 -2.90 -22.64
CA PRO A 213 5.62 -2.61 -23.79
C PRO A 213 7.12 -2.61 -23.44
N PRO A 214 8.02 -2.97 -24.37
CA PRO A 214 9.47 -3.01 -24.15
C PRO A 214 10.07 -1.69 -23.63
N PHE A 215 9.41 -0.56 -23.90
CA PHE A 215 9.78 0.73 -23.32
C PHE A 215 9.81 0.70 -21.78
N PHE A 216 8.83 0.08 -21.12
CA PHE A 216 8.77 0.00 -19.66
C PHE A 216 9.70 -1.06 -19.07
N GLN A 217 10.26 -1.94 -19.91
CA GLN A 217 11.18 -3.00 -19.50
C GLN A 217 12.66 -2.56 -19.53
N LYS A 218 12.94 -1.29 -19.86
CA LYS A 218 14.32 -0.79 -19.92
C LYS A 218 14.88 -0.51 -18.52
N THR A 219 16.08 -1.02 -18.28
CA THR A 219 16.86 -0.75 -17.07
C THR A 219 18.00 0.23 -17.33
N ASN A 220 18.61 0.76 -16.27
CA ASN A 220 19.90 1.43 -16.32
C ASN A 220 21.06 0.41 -16.16
N LYS A 221 22.31 0.90 -16.14
CA LYS A 221 23.52 0.05 -16.05
C LYS A 221 23.56 -0.85 -14.80
N ILE A 222 22.84 -0.49 -13.75
CA ILE A 222 22.80 -1.21 -12.47
C ILE A 222 21.49 -2.00 -12.28
N GLY A 223 20.70 -2.20 -13.35
CA GLY A 223 19.51 -3.04 -13.33
C GLY A 223 18.23 -2.38 -12.79
N VAL A 224 18.22 -1.07 -12.54
CA VAL A 224 17.03 -0.34 -12.05
C VAL A 224 16.12 0.08 -13.20
N GLN A 225 14.81 -0.09 -13.02
CA GLN A 225 13.71 0.17 -13.97
C GLN A 225 13.48 1.66 -14.31
N LYS A 226 14.46 2.28 -14.97
CA LYS A 226 14.53 3.73 -15.18
C LYS A 226 13.27 4.34 -15.82
N ASN A 227 12.69 3.67 -16.82
CA ASN A 227 11.57 4.24 -17.57
C ASN A 227 10.28 4.24 -16.73
N ILE A 228 10.06 3.20 -15.91
CA ILE A 228 8.94 3.16 -14.97
C ILE A 228 9.08 4.28 -13.94
N LEU A 229 10.28 4.44 -13.36
CA LEU A 229 10.57 5.48 -12.36
C LEU A 229 10.34 6.90 -12.90
N LEU A 230 10.77 7.18 -14.13
CA LEU A 230 10.58 8.49 -14.75
C LEU A 230 9.11 8.75 -15.12
N VAL A 231 8.41 7.76 -15.68
CA VAL A 231 6.99 7.91 -16.04
C VAL A 231 6.13 8.16 -14.80
N GLN A 232 6.36 7.44 -13.69
CA GLN A 232 5.63 7.74 -12.44
C GLN A 232 6.00 9.12 -11.88
N GLY A 233 7.24 9.57 -12.04
CA GLY A 233 7.66 10.93 -11.66
C GLY A 233 6.91 12.01 -12.43
N CYS A 234 6.77 11.83 -13.74
CA CYS A 234 5.94 12.70 -14.57
C CYS A 234 4.46 12.64 -14.18
N ALA A 235 3.93 11.44 -13.89
CA ALA A 235 2.54 11.28 -13.47
C ALA A 235 2.27 11.99 -12.14
N VAL A 236 3.14 11.85 -11.14
CA VAL A 236 3.03 12.57 -9.87
C VAL A 236 3.19 14.08 -10.07
N THR A 237 4.07 14.51 -10.98
CA THR A 237 4.20 15.94 -11.32
C THR A 237 2.89 16.50 -11.89
N LEU A 238 2.28 15.79 -12.83
CA LEU A 238 0.99 16.16 -13.42
C LEU A 238 -0.13 16.20 -12.38
N LEU A 239 -0.25 15.15 -11.55
CA LEU A 239 -1.25 15.08 -10.49
C LEU A 239 -1.04 16.17 -9.44
N SER A 240 0.20 16.55 -9.14
CA SER A 240 0.53 17.62 -8.19
C SER A 240 0.07 19.00 -8.69
N LEU A 241 -0.12 19.21 -10.00
CA LEU A 241 -0.66 20.48 -10.51
C LEU A 241 -2.08 20.76 -10.00
N LEU A 242 -2.80 19.76 -9.48
CA LEU A 242 -4.07 19.97 -8.80
C LEU A 242 -3.92 20.91 -7.59
N PHE A 243 -2.74 21.03 -6.96
CA PHE A 243 -2.50 22.04 -5.93
C PHE A 243 -2.87 23.46 -6.37
N VAL A 244 -2.70 23.79 -7.66
CA VAL A 244 -3.00 25.11 -8.21
C VAL A 244 -4.50 25.41 -8.17
N VAL A 245 -5.32 24.40 -8.47
CA VAL A 245 -6.78 24.49 -8.62
C VAL A 245 -7.51 24.32 -7.28
N MET A 246 -6.95 23.52 -6.36
CA MET A 246 -7.58 23.25 -5.07
C MET A 246 -7.50 24.47 -4.13
N PRO A 247 -8.52 24.66 -3.26
CA PRO A 247 -8.58 25.81 -2.36
C PRO A 247 -7.57 25.73 -1.21
N SER A 248 -7.13 24.53 -0.83
CA SER A 248 -6.14 24.33 0.24
C SER A 248 -5.31 23.06 0.05
N VAL A 249 -4.21 22.96 0.79
CA VAL A 249 -3.38 21.74 0.88
C VAL A 249 -4.17 20.56 1.43
N GLN A 250 -5.06 20.79 2.39
CA GLN A 250 -5.93 19.76 2.97
C GLN A 250 -6.93 19.22 1.93
N SER A 251 -7.51 20.11 1.13
CA SER A 251 -8.44 19.73 0.06
C SER A 251 -7.74 18.92 -1.03
N PHE A 252 -6.51 19.30 -1.39
CA PHE A 252 -5.66 18.53 -2.30
C PHE A 252 -5.31 17.14 -1.73
N TYR A 253 -4.92 17.06 -0.46
CA TYR A 253 -4.64 15.78 0.19
C TYR A 253 -5.88 14.89 0.17
N GLN A 254 -7.05 15.44 0.48
CA GLN A 254 -8.30 14.70 0.51
C GLN A 254 -8.68 14.15 -0.87
N ILE A 255 -8.62 14.95 -1.93
CA ILE A 255 -9.01 14.48 -3.28
C ILE A 255 -8.05 13.39 -3.79
N LEU A 256 -6.74 13.51 -3.53
CA LEU A 256 -5.77 12.47 -3.91
C LEU A 256 -5.91 11.20 -3.07
N SER A 257 -6.14 11.35 -1.76
CA SER A 257 -6.44 10.22 -0.88
C SER A 257 -7.66 9.47 -1.40
N GLN A 258 -8.72 10.18 -1.76
CA GLN A 258 -9.95 9.61 -2.26
C GLN A 258 -9.78 8.93 -3.63
N LEU A 259 -9.07 9.55 -4.56
CA LEU A 259 -8.73 8.93 -5.83
C LEU A 259 -7.95 7.63 -5.61
N THR A 260 -6.99 7.64 -4.68
CA THR A 260 -6.21 6.45 -4.32
C THR A 260 -7.09 5.35 -3.73
N VAL A 261 -8.00 5.69 -2.81
CA VAL A 261 -9.00 4.77 -2.24
C VAL A 261 -9.81 4.11 -3.35
N ILE A 262 -10.36 4.89 -4.28
CA ILE A 262 -11.18 4.38 -5.40
C ILE A 262 -10.40 3.35 -6.23
N LEU A 263 -9.15 3.67 -6.59
CA LEU A 263 -8.30 2.78 -7.38
C LEU A 263 -7.98 1.47 -6.64
N TYR A 264 -7.67 1.56 -5.35
CA TYR A 264 -7.45 0.37 -4.52
C TYR A 264 -8.72 -0.46 -4.37
N LEU A 265 -9.88 0.17 -4.19
CA LEU A 265 -11.14 -0.55 -4.03
C LEU A 265 -11.52 -1.33 -5.29
N VAL A 266 -11.24 -0.81 -6.49
CA VAL A 266 -11.42 -1.59 -7.74
C VAL A 266 -10.58 -2.88 -7.69
N MET A 267 -9.32 -2.78 -7.27
CA MET A 267 -8.47 -3.96 -7.09
C MET A 267 -9.05 -4.93 -6.04
N TYR A 268 -9.51 -4.43 -4.89
CA TYR A 268 -10.13 -5.26 -3.86
C TYR A 268 -11.39 -5.97 -4.34
N LEU A 269 -12.27 -5.29 -5.08
CA LEU A 269 -13.47 -5.89 -5.67
C LEU A 269 -13.11 -7.04 -6.63
N LEU A 270 -12.08 -6.85 -7.48
CA LEU A 270 -11.55 -7.90 -8.34
C LEU A 270 -10.89 -9.04 -7.55
N MET A 271 -10.19 -8.72 -6.46
CA MET A 271 -9.52 -9.72 -5.62
C MET A 271 -10.54 -10.61 -4.87
N PHE A 272 -11.56 -10.02 -4.23
CA PHE A 272 -12.59 -10.78 -3.52
C PHE A 272 -13.42 -11.64 -4.48
N SER A 273 -13.86 -11.06 -5.60
CA SER A 273 -14.58 -11.81 -6.64
C SER A 273 -13.72 -12.93 -7.24
N GLY A 274 -12.44 -12.65 -7.52
CA GLY A 274 -11.46 -13.62 -7.98
C GLY A 274 -11.25 -14.78 -7.00
N ALA A 275 -11.14 -14.49 -5.71
CA ALA A 275 -10.98 -15.51 -4.66
C ALA A 275 -12.21 -16.43 -4.55
N ILE A 276 -13.42 -15.88 -4.70
CA ILE A 276 -14.66 -16.67 -4.76
C ILE A 276 -14.67 -17.52 -6.05
N ALA A 277 -14.42 -16.91 -7.21
CA ALA A 277 -14.38 -17.62 -8.50
C ALA A 277 -13.36 -18.77 -8.52
N LEU A 278 -12.20 -18.56 -7.89
CA LEU A 278 -11.14 -19.56 -7.75
C LEU A 278 -11.60 -20.82 -7.00
N ARG A 279 -12.55 -20.71 -6.06
CA ARG A 279 -13.13 -21.89 -5.38
C ARG A 279 -13.86 -22.82 -6.31
N TYR A 280 -14.49 -22.27 -7.35
CA TYR A 280 -15.30 -23.03 -8.29
C TYR A 280 -14.49 -23.50 -9.49
N ARG A 281 -13.61 -22.64 -10.01
CA ARG A 281 -12.79 -22.93 -11.18
C ARG A 281 -11.63 -23.88 -10.88
N MET A 282 -11.09 -23.84 -9.66
CA MET A 282 -9.94 -24.66 -9.26
C MET A 282 -10.21 -25.48 -8.01
N LYS A 283 -11.18 -26.39 -8.07
CA LYS A 283 -11.59 -27.19 -6.90
C LYS A 283 -10.42 -28.00 -6.30
N LYS A 284 -9.61 -28.62 -7.17
CA LYS A 284 -8.50 -29.52 -6.81
C LYS A 284 -7.17 -28.84 -6.50
N ALA A 285 -7.08 -27.51 -6.62
CA ALA A 285 -5.83 -26.80 -6.33
C ALA A 285 -5.44 -27.00 -4.85
N ASN A 286 -4.17 -27.36 -4.63
CA ASN A 286 -3.61 -27.46 -3.28
C ASN A 286 -3.61 -26.06 -2.64
N ARG A 287 -4.15 -25.97 -1.42
CA ARG A 287 -4.30 -24.72 -0.68
C ARG A 287 -3.66 -24.91 0.69
N PRO A 288 -2.37 -24.53 0.85
CA PRO A 288 -1.67 -24.63 2.12
C PRO A 288 -2.41 -23.92 3.26
N PHE A 289 -3.13 -22.84 2.92
CA PHE A 289 -4.10 -22.18 3.79
C PHE A 289 -5.47 -22.14 3.10
N ARG A 290 -6.53 -22.56 3.80
CA ARG A 290 -7.90 -22.60 3.28
C ARG A 290 -8.87 -21.95 4.25
N ILE A 291 -9.58 -20.91 3.80
CA ILE A 291 -10.69 -20.33 4.54
C ILE A 291 -11.88 -21.30 4.51
N GLY A 292 -12.30 -21.80 5.67
CA GLY A 292 -13.39 -22.78 5.81
C GLY A 292 -12.93 -24.21 5.57
N LYS A 293 -13.07 -25.06 6.59
CA LYS A 293 -12.66 -26.47 6.57
C LYS A 293 -13.48 -27.30 5.57
N HIS A 294 -14.79 -27.06 5.52
CA HIS A 294 -15.73 -27.78 4.64
C HIS A 294 -16.55 -26.80 3.79
N GLY A 295 -16.70 -27.10 2.50
CA GLY A 295 -17.50 -26.30 1.57
C GLY A 295 -16.92 -24.91 1.26
N ASN A 296 -17.78 -24.05 0.71
CA ASN A 296 -17.46 -22.68 0.29
C ASN A 296 -18.21 -21.61 1.08
N GLY A 297 -19.04 -21.97 2.07
CA GLY A 297 -19.89 -21.03 2.82
C GLY A 297 -19.08 -19.94 3.52
N LEU A 298 -18.02 -20.30 4.26
CA LEU A 298 -17.17 -19.30 4.93
C LEU A 298 -16.41 -18.40 3.93
N MET A 299 -16.06 -18.92 2.75
CA MET A 299 -15.45 -18.10 1.69
C MET A 299 -16.45 -17.07 1.14
N TRP A 300 -17.71 -17.46 0.95
CA TRP A 300 -18.77 -16.55 0.54
C TRP A 300 -19.08 -15.51 1.62
N PHE A 301 -19.10 -15.91 2.88
CA PHE A 301 -19.33 -14.97 3.97
C PHE A 301 -18.20 -13.94 4.05
N ILE A 302 -16.93 -14.38 4.16
CA ILE A 302 -15.79 -13.45 4.31
C ILE A 302 -15.54 -12.68 3.02
N GLY A 303 -15.53 -13.35 1.87
CA GLY A 303 -15.32 -12.73 0.56
C GLY A 303 -16.47 -11.82 0.15
N GLY A 304 -17.71 -12.21 0.44
CA GLY A 304 -18.90 -11.39 0.19
C GLY A 304 -18.96 -10.18 1.11
N LEU A 305 -18.65 -10.34 2.40
CA LEU A 305 -18.56 -9.22 3.33
C LEU A 305 -17.46 -8.22 2.91
N GLY A 306 -16.28 -8.72 2.53
CA GLY A 306 -15.19 -7.90 1.99
C GLY A 306 -15.57 -7.18 0.69
N PHE A 307 -16.27 -7.88 -0.21
CA PHE A 307 -16.76 -7.29 -1.47
C PHE A 307 -17.81 -6.20 -1.21
N CYS A 308 -18.85 -6.49 -0.42
CA CYS A 308 -19.90 -5.51 -0.10
C CYS A 308 -19.34 -4.31 0.66
N GLY A 309 -18.43 -4.52 1.61
CA GLY A 309 -17.74 -3.44 2.32
C GLY A 309 -16.91 -2.58 1.38
N SER A 310 -16.16 -3.20 0.46
CA SER A 310 -15.38 -2.48 -0.55
C SER A 310 -16.26 -1.71 -1.53
N LEU A 311 -17.41 -2.29 -1.92
CA LEU A 311 -18.37 -1.66 -2.82
C LEU A 311 -19.04 -0.45 -2.16
N LEU A 312 -19.44 -0.59 -0.89
CA LEU A 312 -19.99 0.53 -0.12
C LEU A 312 -18.97 1.66 -0.01
N ALA A 313 -17.72 1.35 0.38
CA ALA A 313 -16.65 2.33 0.46
C ALA A 313 -16.38 2.99 -0.90
N PHE A 314 -16.47 2.23 -2.00
CA PHE A 314 -16.26 2.75 -3.36
C PHE A 314 -17.33 3.76 -3.73
N ILE A 315 -18.60 3.48 -3.45
CA ILE A 315 -19.72 4.40 -3.72
C ILE A 315 -19.57 5.66 -2.86
N LEU A 316 -19.31 5.50 -1.56
CA LEU A 316 -19.15 6.62 -0.63
C LEU A 316 -17.95 7.50 -0.97
N SER A 317 -16.93 6.94 -1.61
CA SER A 317 -15.72 7.66 -2.01
C SER A 317 -15.98 8.80 -3.00
N PHE A 318 -17.09 8.80 -3.72
CA PHE A 318 -17.39 9.89 -4.66
C PHE A 318 -18.02 11.10 -3.97
N ILE A 319 -18.59 10.94 -2.78
CA ILE A 319 -19.28 12.02 -2.07
C ILE A 319 -18.21 12.91 -1.41
N PRO A 320 -18.25 14.25 -1.55
CA PRO A 320 -17.30 15.13 -0.88
C PRO A 320 -17.59 15.24 0.62
N PRO A 321 -16.57 15.26 1.50
CA PRO A 321 -16.79 15.41 2.94
C PRO A 321 -17.23 16.83 3.29
N SER A 322 -18.24 16.99 4.14
CA SER A 322 -18.78 18.30 4.55
C SER A 322 -17.84 19.11 5.44
N GLN A 323 -16.87 18.46 6.08
CA GLN A 323 -15.92 19.08 7.02
C GLN A 323 -14.74 19.77 6.32
N ILE A 324 -14.52 19.51 5.02
CA ILE A 324 -13.39 20.03 4.27
C ILE A 324 -13.92 20.78 3.06
N SER A 325 -13.52 22.04 2.92
CA SER A 325 -13.86 22.81 1.72
C SER A 325 -13.10 22.25 0.52
N VAL A 326 -13.74 21.38 -0.26
CA VAL A 326 -13.15 20.78 -1.47
C VAL A 326 -13.16 21.72 -2.68
N GLY A 327 -13.72 22.92 -2.54
CA GLY A 327 -13.85 23.90 -3.61
C GLY A 327 -15.05 23.58 -4.50
N SER A 328 -14.81 23.35 -5.79
CA SER A 328 -15.89 23.03 -6.74
C SER A 328 -16.22 21.54 -6.73
N ASN A 329 -17.49 21.20 -6.48
CA ASN A 329 -17.99 19.83 -6.62
C ASN A 329 -17.76 19.29 -8.03
N THR A 330 -17.85 20.14 -9.06
CA THR A 330 -17.55 19.75 -10.44
C THR A 330 -16.10 19.29 -10.59
N VAL A 331 -15.15 20.04 -10.01
CA VAL A 331 -13.73 19.66 -10.03
C VAL A 331 -13.51 18.36 -9.26
N TRP A 332 -14.16 18.21 -8.11
CA TRP A 332 -14.12 16.98 -7.31
C TRP A 332 -14.54 15.75 -8.12
N PHE A 333 -15.76 15.75 -8.66
CA PHE A 333 -16.27 14.63 -9.44
C PHE A 333 -15.47 14.41 -10.73
N ALA A 334 -15.08 15.47 -11.44
CA ALA A 334 -14.31 15.36 -12.68
C ALA A 334 -12.96 14.66 -12.42
N VAL A 335 -12.21 15.08 -11.42
CA VAL A 335 -10.91 14.48 -11.09
C VAL A 335 -11.07 13.02 -10.67
N LEU A 336 -12.04 12.71 -9.79
CA LEU A 336 -12.23 11.34 -9.30
C LEU A 336 -12.69 10.39 -10.42
N ILE A 337 -13.69 10.78 -11.21
CA ILE A 337 -14.26 9.93 -12.27
C ILE A 337 -13.28 9.78 -13.42
N ILE A 338 -12.73 10.89 -13.95
CA ILE A 338 -11.79 10.84 -15.07
C ILE A 338 -10.50 10.14 -14.63
N GLY A 339 -9.99 10.46 -13.44
CA GLY A 339 -8.80 9.82 -12.88
C GLY A 339 -8.99 8.31 -12.72
N ALA A 340 -10.13 7.88 -12.17
CA ALA A 340 -10.46 6.47 -12.04
C ALA A 340 -10.55 5.77 -13.40
N ILE A 341 -11.28 6.35 -14.37
CA ILE A 341 -11.42 5.77 -15.72
C ILE A 341 -10.07 5.65 -16.40
N VAL A 342 -9.27 6.71 -16.42
CA VAL A 342 -7.97 6.73 -17.11
C VAL A 342 -7.02 5.69 -16.51
N VAL A 343 -6.91 5.65 -15.17
CA VAL A 343 -5.95 4.76 -14.49
C VAL A 343 -6.42 3.30 -14.54
N VAL A 344 -7.73 3.03 -14.40
CA VAL A 344 -8.27 1.66 -14.48
C VAL A 344 -8.22 1.15 -15.92
N ALA A 345 -8.54 1.97 -16.92
CA ALA A 345 -8.54 1.55 -18.32
C ALA A 345 -7.12 1.27 -18.84
N ALA A 346 -6.10 1.98 -18.37
CA ALA A 346 -4.74 1.86 -18.89
C ALA A 346 -4.18 0.41 -18.85
N PRO A 347 -4.22 -0.33 -17.73
CA PRO A 347 -3.81 -1.74 -17.70
C PRO A 347 -4.59 -2.64 -18.69
N PHE A 348 -5.90 -2.43 -18.86
CA PHE A 348 -6.71 -3.23 -19.79
C PHE A 348 -6.37 -2.93 -21.25
N ILE A 349 -6.14 -1.66 -21.60
CA ILE A 349 -5.72 -1.24 -22.95
C ILE A 349 -4.33 -1.81 -23.27
N ILE A 350 -3.40 -1.73 -22.32
CA ILE A 350 -2.05 -2.30 -22.46
C ILE A 350 -2.14 -3.82 -22.67
N TYR A 351 -2.97 -4.50 -21.88
CA TYR A 351 -3.16 -5.94 -21.99
C TYR A 351 -3.78 -6.35 -23.34
N ALA A 352 -4.80 -5.62 -23.81
CA ALA A 352 -5.41 -5.86 -25.13
C ALA A 352 -4.42 -5.61 -26.28
N SER A 353 -3.43 -4.73 -26.08
CA SER A 353 -2.39 -4.42 -27.05
C SER A 353 -1.15 -5.33 -26.97
N LYS A 354 -1.19 -6.36 -26.10
CA LYS A 354 -0.05 -7.26 -25.84
C LYS A 354 0.42 -7.92 -27.14
N LYS A 355 1.74 -7.88 -27.37
CA LYS A 355 2.40 -8.56 -28.50
C LYS A 355 3.31 -9.67 -27.97
N ALA A 356 3.42 -10.77 -28.71
CA ALA A 356 4.31 -11.88 -28.36
C ALA A 356 5.78 -11.42 -28.22
N SER A 357 6.20 -10.43 -29.03
CA SER A 357 7.54 -9.84 -28.98
C SER A 357 7.85 -9.03 -27.71
N TRP A 358 6.88 -8.81 -26.83
CA TRP A 358 7.11 -8.10 -25.57
C TRP A 358 7.68 -9.01 -24.48
N VAL A 359 7.57 -10.32 -24.64
CA VAL A 359 8.12 -11.28 -23.67
C VAL A 359 9.63 -11.22 -23.74
N ASP A 360 10.28 -10.98 -22.60
CA ASP A 360 11.73 -11.08 -22.55
C ASP A 360 12.14 -12.56 -22.53
N PRO A 361 12.99 -13.03 -23.46
CA PRO A 361 13.39 -14.44 -23.52
C PRO A 361 14.08 -14.96 -22.25
N ASN A 362 14.66 -14.07 -21.45
CA ASN A 362 15.36 -14.41 -20.21
C ASN A 362 14.46 -14.23 -18.97
N ALA A 363 13.18 -13.92 -19.12
CA ALA A 363 12.26 -13.77 -17.99
C ALA A 363 11.89 -15.14 -17.41
N GLN A 364 12.23 -15.36 -16.15
CA GLN A 364 11.67 -16.45 -15.35
C GLN A 364 10.38 -15.97 -14.71
N PHE A 365 9.26 -16.13 -15.42
CA PHE A 365 7.92 -15.84 -14.90
C PHE A 365 7.13 -17.14 -14.86
N GLU A 366 6.53 -17.43 -13.70
CA GLU A 366 5.66 -18.60 -13.55
C GLU A 366 4.47 -18.48 -14.50
N PRO A 367 4.28 -19.44 -15.41
CA PRO A 367 3.20 -19.36 -16.39
C PRO A 367 1.86 -19.36 -15.69
N PHE A 368 0.87 -18.71 -16.31
CA PHE A 368 -0.48 -18.85 -15.81
C PHE A 368 -0.96 -20.29 -16.04
N HIS A 369 -1.79 -20.79 -15.14
CA HIS A 369 -2.37 -22.14 -15.25
C HIS A 369 -3.07 -22.43 -16.58
N TRP A 370 -3.63 -21.42 -17.26
CA TRP A 370 -4.22 -21.58 -18.59
C TRP A 370 -3.19 -21.59 -19.73
N GLU A 371 -1.96 -21.13 -19.48
CA GLU A 371 -0.82 -21.26 -20.40
C GLU A 371 -0.21 -22.66 -20.26
N GLU A 372 -0.07 -23.19 -19.04
CA GLU A 372 0.34 -24.58 -18.81
C GLU A 372 -0.63 -25.58 -19.45
N ALA A 373 -1.94 -25.34 -19.32
CA ALA A 373 -2.98 -26.19 -19.92
C ALA A 373 -2.92 -26.22 -21.46
N LYS A 374 -2.41 -25.16 -22.12
CA LYS A 374 -2.22 -25.13 -23.58
C LYS A 374 -0.99 -25.92 -24.02
N VAL A 375 0.04 -26.01 -23.19
CA VAL A 375 1.27 -26.77 -23.46
C VAL A 375 1.07 -28.27 -23.20
N GLN A 376 0.18 -28.64 -22.27
CA GLN A 376 -0.15 -30.03 -21.94
C GLN A 376 -1.29 -30.63 -22.79
N ALA A 377 -1.89 -29.88 -23.72
CA ALA A 377 -2.86 -30.45 -24.64
C ALA A 377 -2.15 -31.44 -25.58
N PRO A 378 -2.56 -32.72 -25.65
CA PRO A 378 -1.94 -33.67 -26.56
C PRO A 378 -2.14 -33.17 -27.99
N VAL A 379 -1.06 -33.15 -28.77
CA VAL A 379 -1.14 -33.05 -30.23
C VAL A 379 -1.92 -34.28 -30.69
N ALA A 380 -3.21 -34.12 -30.94
CA ALA A 380 -4.04 -35.15 -31.55
C ALA A 380 -3.55 -35.35 -32.99
N GLY A 381 -2.61 -36.26 -33.18
CA GLY A 381 -2.04 -36.56 -34.49
C GLY A 381 -0.61 -37.09 -34.45
N ALA A 382 -0.32 -38.08 -33.61
CA ALA A 382 0.83 -38.95 -33.83
C ALA A 382 0.37 -40.39 -33.54
N THR A 383 0.17 -41.13 -34.61
CA THR A 383 -0.21 -42.54 -34.68
C THR A 383 0.69 -43.35 -33.75
N ALA A 384 0.10 -44.02 -32.77
CA ALA A 384 0.79 -45.00 -31.94
C ALA A 384 1.08 -46.24 -32.81
N THR A 385 2.30 -46.35 -33.33
CA THR A 385 2.83 -47.64 -33.78
C THR A 385 3.26 -48.42 -32.54
N THR A 386 2.48 -49.46 -32.26
CA THR A 386 2.79 -50.54 -31.33
C THR A 386 4.15 -51.15 -31.70
N GLN A 387 5.12 -51.14 -30.78
CA GLN A 387 6.21 -52.11 -30.79
C GLN A 387 6.41 -52.70 -29.40
N THR A 388 6.43 -54.02 -29.44
CA THR A 388 6.38 -55.02 -28.39
C THR A 388 7.68 -55.07 -27.59
N ALA A 389 7.56 -55.59 -26.36
CA ALA A 389 8.63 -55.79 -25.39
C ALA A 389 9.89 -56.49 -25.95
N ASN A 390 11.05 -56.11 -25.43
CA ASN A 390 12.12 -57.05 -25.10
C ASN A 390 12.95 -56.54 -23.93
N THR A 391 12.80 -57.23 -22.80
CA THR A 391 13.75 -57.33 -21.70
C THR A 391 15.14 -57.72 -22.22
N ASN A 392 16.16 -56.97 -21.83
CA ASN A 392 17.48 -57.54 -21.56
C ASN A 392 18.19 -56.72 -20.49
N SER A 393 18.55 -57.45 -19.44
CA SER A 393 19.31 -57.07 -18.27
C SER A 393 20.80 -57.05 -18.57
N THR A 394 21.50 -55.99 -18.14
CA THR A 394 22.92 -56.08 -17.77
C THR A 394 23.31 -55.00 -16.75
N ASN A 395 23.72 -55.51 -15.59
CA ASN A 395 24.43 -54.92 -14.45
C ASN A 395 25.25 -53.64 -14.69
N THR A 396 25.19 -52.69 -13.76
CA THR A 396 26.36 -52.38 -12.90
C THR A 396 25.97 -51.64 -11.63
N THR A 397 26.24 -52.30 -10.50
CA THR A 397 26.26 -51.75 -9.15
C THR A 397 27.64 -51.18 -8.88
N THR A 398 27.75 -49.94 -8.39
CA THR A 398 29.01 -49.45 -7.78
C THR A 398 28.73 -48.66 -6.50
N ASN A 399 28.85 -49.43 -5.41
CA ASN A 399 29.28 -49.11 -4.06
C ASN A 399 29.51 -47.65 -3.65
N THR A 400 28.74 -47.27 -2.64
CA THR A 400 29.04 -46.28 -1.61
C THR A 400 30.23 -46.76 -0.75
N THR A 401 31.27 -45.93 -0.61
CA THR A 401 32.30 -46.14 0.41
C THR A 401 32.36 -44.91 1.32
N LYS A 402 32.08 -45.14 2.61
CA LYS A 402 32.33 -44.22 3.73
C LYS A 402 33.84 -44.06 3.93
N SER A 403 34.28 -42.85 4.25
CA SER A 403 35.59 -42.60 4.85
C SER A 403 35.46 -41.51 5.92
N ASN A 404 35.64 -41.91 7.17
CA ASN A 404 35.93 -41.05 8.33
C ASN A 404 37.40 -40.57 8.29
N ASN A 405 37.65 -39.37 8.83
CA ASN A 405 38.87 -38.87 9.53
C ASN A 405 38.63 -37.34 9.67
N THR A 406 38.36 -36.69 10.81
CA THR A 406 39.05 -36.51 12.11
C THR A 406 40.47 -35.93 12.07
N GLN A 407 40.61 -34.80 12.80
CA GLN A 407 41.79 -34.06 13.29
C GLN A 407 42.48 -33.10 12.30
N ALA A 408 42.89 -31.88 12.66
CA ALA A 408 43.14 -31.26 13.97
C ALA A 408 42.70 -29.78 14.00
#